data_AF-A0A9E5AFA6-F1
#
_entry.id   AF-A0A9E5AFA6-F1
#
_cell.length_a   1.000
_cell.length_b   1.000
_cell.length_c   1.000
_cell.angle_alpha   90.00
_cell.angle_beta   90.00
_cell.angle_gamma   90.00
#
_symmetry.space_group_name_H-M   'P 1'
#
loop_
_entity.id
_entity.type
_entity.pdbx_description
1 polymer ?
#
loop_
_entity_poly.entity_id
_entity_poly.type
_entity_poly.pdbx_seq_one_letter_code
_entity_poly.pdbx_strand_id
1 'polypeptide(L)'
;MLLERLLIWLIRAALVVGAVYLAQRWIRALPPWKWLAWAVRSGQMRQALTIRNQIAKLVRDRKATPDSIGLLCDVDSLVDSVVELLEVRGDLGARDGMTTAGGHSERLQTAVARTDQHLEGAMRRLDDIRACLLEFAADRMEEALADARTRFRDRAEQLGYTVDAHRELQQEIKDLYKDPGDPAL
;
A
#
# COMPACT_ATOMS: atom_id res chain seq x y z
N MET A 1 41.86 9.63 -26.43
CA MET A 1 41.64 8.17 -26.47
C MET A 1 41.26 7.52 -25.13
N LEU A 2 41.98 7.73 -24.01
CA LEU A 2 41.60 7.11 -22.71
C LEU A 2 40.30 7.69 -22.10
N LEU A 3 40.09 9.00 -22.23
CA LEU A 3 38.91 9.70 -21.71
C LEU A 3 37.60 9.30 -22.41
N GLU A 4 37.61 9.12 -23.74
CA GLU A 4 36.44 8.66 -24.50
C GLU A 4 36.03 7.24 -24.12
N ARG A 5 36.99 6.36 -23.85
CA ARG A 5 36.72 4.98 -23.40
C ARG A 5 36.08 4.94 -22.01
N LEU A 6 36.51 5.80 -21.10
CA LEU A 6 35.92 5.93 -19.76
C LEU A 6 34.48 6.44 -19.81
N LEU A 7 34.19 7.41 -20.67
CA LEU A 7 32.84 7.97 -20.83
C LEU A 7 31.86 6.90 -21.37
N ILE A 8 32.29 6.12 -22.37
CA ILE A 8 31.48 5.02 -22.93
C ILE A 8 31.22 3.93 -21.89
N TRP A 9 32.21 3.62 -21.04
CA TRP A 9 32.06 2.67 -19.95
C TRP A 9 31.04 3.15 -18.90
N LEU A 10 31.09 4.43 -18.51
CA LEU A 10 30.14 5.00 -17.56
C LEU A 10 28.71 5.02 -18.11
N ILE A 11 28.53 5.37 -19.39
CA ILE A 11 27.22 5.37 -20.04
C ILE A 11 26.66 3.94 -20.10
N ARG A 12 27.48 2.95 -20.45
CA ARG A 12 27.08 1.54 -20.46
C ARG A 12 26.74 1.02 -19.06
N ALA A 13 27.52 1.38 -18.04
CA ALA A 13 27.23 1.01 -16.66
C ALA A 13 25.90 1.62 -16.19
N ALA A 14 25.65 2.91 -16.49
CA ALA A 14 24.41 3.57 -16.15
C ALA A 14 23.20 2.96 -16.90
N LEU A 15 23.37 2.57 -18.17
CA LEU A 15 22.35 1.87 -18.94
C LEU A 15 22.05 0.47 -18.41
N VAL A 16 23.06 -0.28 -17.98
CA VAL A 16 22.89 -1.60 -17.37
C VAL A 16 22.19 -1.47 -16.01
N VAL A 17 22.60 -0.51 -15.17
CA VAL A 17 21.94 -0.26 -13.88
C VAL A 17 20.49 0.20 -14.09
N GLY A 18 20.25 1.11 -15.04
CA GLY A 18 18.92 1.57 -15.40
C GLY A 18 18.04 0.45 -15.95
N ALA A 19 18.58 -0.42 -16.80
CA ALA A 19 17.88 -1.56 -17.35
C ALA A 19 17.60 -2.65 -16.30
N VAL A 20 18.53 -2.91 -15.37
CA VAL A 20 18.31 -3.81 -14.23
C VAL A 20 17.27 -3.24 -13.27
N TYR A 21 17.29 -1.93 -13.04
CA TYR A 21 16.29 -1.25 -12.22
C TYR A 21 14.90 -1.28 -12.88
N LEU A 22 14.81 -1.04 -14.19
CA LEU A 22 13.57 -1.16 -14.94
C LEU A 22 13.10 -2.61 -15.01
N ALA A 23 13.99 -3.56 -15.26
CA ALA A 23 13.68 -4.98 -15.30
C ALA A 23 13.21 -5.46 -13.92
N GLN A 24 13.84 -5.05 -12.82
CA GLN A 24 13.34 -5.32 -11.46
C GLN A 24 11.96 -4.70 -11.22
N ARG A 25 11.72 -3.48 -11.71
CA ARG A 25 10.42 -2.80 -11.61
C ARG A 25 9.31 -3.50 -12.40
N TRP A 26 9.61 -4.06 -13.57
CA TRP A 26 8.65 -4.74 -14.45
C TRP A 26 8.46 -6.21 -14.09
N ILE A 27 9.53 -6.93 -13.74
CA ILE A 27 9.48 -8.34 -13.33
C ILE A 27 8.76 -8.50 -11.98
N ARG A 28 8.84 -7.52 -11.07
CA ARG A 28 8.16 -7.55 -9.75
C ARG A 28 6.74 -7.00 -9.74
N ALA A 29 6.25 -6.45 -10.86
CA ALA A 29 4.86 -6.06 -11.00
C ALA A 29 3.93 -7.28 -11.17
N LEU A 30 4.47 -8.38 -11.70
CA LEU A 30 3.79 -9.66 -11.85
C LEU A 30 4.21 -10.59 -10.71
N PRO A 31 3.26 -11.16 -9.94
CA PRO A 31 3.60 -12.14 -8.93
C PRO A 31 4.33 -13.33 -9.59
N PRO A 32 5.38 -13.89 -8.96
CA PRO A 32 6.03 -15.10 -9.43
C PRO A 32 5.02 -16.19 -9.79
N TRP A 33 5.22 -16.88 -10.91
CA TRP A 33 4.35 -17.97 -11.34
C TRP A 33 4.17 -19.05 -10.25
N LYS A 34 5.20 -19.27 -9.42
CA LYS A 34 5.16 -20.16 -8.25
C LYS A 34 4.07 -19.77 -7.25
N TRP A 35 3.87 -18.47 -7.03
CA TRP A 35 2.85 -17.97 -6.11
C TRP A 35 1.45 -18.31 -6.62
N LEU A 36 1.22 -18.10 -7.92
CA LEU A 36 -0.05 -18.43 -8.56
C LEU A 36 -0.29 -19.95 -8.55
N ALA A 37 0.74 -20.74 -8.85
CA ALA A 37 0.66 -22.20 -8.81
C ALA A 37 0.25 -22.72 -7.42
N TRP A 38 0.83 -22.17 -6.36
CA TRP A 38 0.46 -22.50 -4.99
C TRP A 38 -0.89 -21.94 -4.56
N ALA A 39 -1.28 -20.77 -5.06
CA ALA A 39 -2.61 -20.20 -4.79
C ALA A 39 -3.74 -21.05 -5.37
N VAL A 40 -3.53 -21.75 -6.48
CA VAL A 40 -4.51 -22.71 -7.00
C VAL A 40 -4.67 -23.90 -6.04
N ARG A 41 -3.59 -24.31 -5.36
CA ARG A 41 -3.54 -25.52 -4.52
C ARG A 41 -3.84 -25.27 -3.03
N SER A 42 -3.59 -24.06 -2.52
CA SER A 42 -3.66 -23.74 -1.10
C SER A 42 -4.54 -22.51 -0.82
N GLY A 43 -5.49 -22.67 0.10
CA GLY A 43 -6.30 -21.56 0.62
C GLY A 43 -5.45 -20.50 1.35
N GLN A 44 -4.43 -20.95 2.09
CA GLN A 44 -3.52 -20.06 2.82
C GLN A 44 -2.72 -19.16 1.87
N MET A 45 -2.25 -19.71 0.74
CA MET A 45 -1.55 -18.92 -0.27
C MET A 45 -2.47 -17.88 -0.94
N ARG A 46 -3.74 -18.23 -1.21
CA ARG A 46 -4.73 -17.25 -1.73
C ARG A 46 -4.95 -16.09 -0.76
N GLN A 47 -5.03 -16.40 0.53
CA GLN A 47 -5.16 -15.40 1.57
C GLN A 47 -3.90 -14.51 1.65
N ALA A 48 -2.70 -15.10 1.63
CA ALA A 48 -1.44 -14.36 1.62
C ALA A 48 -1.36 -13.38 0.44
N LEU A 49 -1.71 -13.83 -0.77
CA LEU A 49 -1.74 -12.97 -1.96
C LEU A 49 -2.79 -11.87 -1.88
N THR A 50 -3.94 -12.15 -1.27
CA THR A 50 -4.99 -11.15 -1.07
C THR A 50 -4.50 -10.04 -0.14
N ILE A 51 -3.88 -10.41 0.99
CA ILE A 51 -3.28 -9.47 1.94
C ILE A 51 -2.18 -8.66 1.25
N ARG A 52 -1.25 -9.32 0.54
CA ARG A 52 -0.18 -8.66 -0.21
C ARG A 52 -0.73 -7.65 -1.23
N ASN A 53 -1.77 -8.01 -1.98
CA ASN A 53 -2.38 -7.12 -2.97
C ASN A 53 -3.08 -5.91 -2.31
N GLN A 54 -3.70 -6.10 -1.15
CA GLN A 54 -4.27 -5.00 -0.36
C GLN A 54 -3.16 -4.04 0.11
N ILE A 55 -2.06 -4.57 0.66
CA ILE A 55 -0.90 -3.78 1.06
C ILE A 55 -0.31 -3.03 -0.13
N ALA A 56 -0.10 -3.71 -1.26
CA ALA A 56 0.42 -3.09 -2.48
C ALA A 56 -0.47 -1.97 -3.00
N LYS A 57 -1.80 -2.12 -2.90
CA LYS A 57 -2.74 -1.06 -3.26
C LYS A 57 -2.61 0.15 -2.32
N LEU A 58 -2.63 -0.07 -1.00
CA LEU A 58 -2.48 1.00 0.00
C LEU A 58 -1.16 1.77 -0.17
N VAL A 59 -0.08 1.05 -0.49
CA VAL A 59 1.23 1.65 -0.77
C VAL A 59 1.22 2.49 -2.06
N ARG A 60 0.62 1.98 -3.14
CA ARG A 60 0.56 2.71 -4.43
C ARG A 60 -0.30 3.97 -4.32
N ASP A 61 -1.46 3.87 -3.67
CA ASP A 61 -2.41 4.98 -3.52
C ASP A 61 -1.79 6.16 -2.76
N ARG A 62 -0.80 5.90 -1.89
CA ARG A 62 -0.08 6.91 -1.11
C ARG A 62 1.07 7.63 -1.83
N LYS A 63 1.32 7.34 -3.12
CA LYS A 63 2.50 7.75 -3.90
C LYS A 63 3.79 7.19 -3.28
N ALA A 64 4.39 6.23 -3.97
CA ALA A 64 5.54 5.48 -3.50
C ALA A 64 6.67 6.38 -2.93
N THR A 65 6.76 6.46 -1.60
CA THR A 65 7.97 6.96 -0.93
C THR A 65 9.06 5.89 -1.05
N PRO A 66 10.35 6.25 -0.99
CA PRO A 66 11.44 5.27 -1.03
C PRO A 66 11.26 4.12 -0.02
N ASP A 67 10.78 4.44 1.18
CA ASP A 67 10.52 3.45 2.25
C ASP A 67 9.37 2.48 1.92
N SER A 68 8.41 2.90 1.11
CA SER A 68 7.28 2.06 0.71
C SER A 68 7.68 0.93 -0.24
N ILE A 69 8.79 1.09 -0.97
CA ILE A 69 9.38 0.03 -1.79
C ILE A 69 10.04 -1.02 -0.88
N GLY A 70 10.74 -0.59 0.16
CA GLY A 70 11.32 -1.49 1.18
C GLY A 70 10.26 -2.35 1.84
N LEU A 71 9.16 -1.74 2.27
CA LEU A 71 8.03 -2.47 2.88
C LEU A 71 7.43 -3.53 1.95
N LEU A 72 7.25 -3.22 0.66
CA LEU A 72 6.75 -4.21 -0.29
C LEU A 72 7.75 -5.36 -0.53
N CYS A 73 9.05 -5.09 -0.50
CA CYS A 73 10.06 -6.14 -0.54
C CYS A 73 9.98 -7.05 0.69
N ASP A 74 9.78 -6.49 1.88
CA ASP A 74 9.65 -7.27 3.11
C ASP A 74 8.38 -8.15 3.09
N VAL A 75 7.27 -7.59 2.61
CA VAL A 75 6.01 -8.33 2.41
C VAL A 75 6.19 -9.42 1.36
N ASP A 76 6.85 -9.14 0.24
CA ASP A 76 7.13 -10.13 -0.81
C ASP A 76 8.02 -11.25 -0.26
N SER A 77 9.03 -10.94 0.56
CA SER A 77 9.86 -11.93 1.25
C SER A 77 9.08 -12.81 2.22
N LEU A 78 8.08 -12.25 2.91
CA LEU A 78 7.19 -13.03 3.78
C LEU A 78 6.30 -13.98 2.96
N VAL A 79 5.79 -13.52 1.81
CA VAL A 79 5.01 -14.38 0.91
C VAL A 79 5.87 -15.50 0.32
N ASP A 80 7.13 -15.22 -0.03
CA ASP A 80 8.09 -16.26 -0.43
C ASP A 80 8.30 -17.30 0.69
N SER A 81 8.45 -16.86 1.94
CA SER A 81 8.55 -17.78 3.09
C SER A 81 7.30 -18.65 3.26
N VAL A 82 6.10 -18.11 2.99
CA VAL A 82 4.84 -18.89 2.99
C VAL A 82 4.87 -19.97 1.91
N VAL A 83 5.38 -19.66 0.72
CA VAL A 83 5.53 -20.65 -0.37
C VAL A 83 6.51 -21.75 0.03
N GLU A 84 7.68 -21.40 0.57
CA GLU A 84 8.68 -22.37 1.02
C GLU A 84 8.12 -23.30 2.10
N LEU A 85 7.38 -22.76 3.07
CA LEU A 85 6.74 -23.57 4.11
C LEU A 85 5.66 -24.50 3.56
N LEU A 86 4.88 -24.06 2.56
CA LEU A 86 3.90 -24.90 1.88
C LEU A 86 4.55 -26.01 1.05
N GLU A 87 5.70 -25.75 0.42
CA GLU A 87 6.50 -26.75 -0.29
C GLU A 87 7.01 -27.82 0.69
N VAL A 88 7.63 -27.40 1.79
CA VAL A 88 8.10 -28.31 2.85
C VAL A 88 6.94 -29.15 3.41
N ARG A 89 5.78 -28.52 3.66
CA ARG A 89 4.59 -29.24 4.15
C ARG A 89 4.11 -30.29 3.15
N GLY A 90 4.10 -29.96 1.85
CA GLY A 90 3.74 -30.89 0.78
C GLY A 90 4.69 -32.08 0.70
N ASP A 91 6.00 -31.82 0.79
CA ASP A 91 7.03 -32.87 0.78
C ASP A 91 6.94 -33.80 2.00
N LEU A 92 6.65 -33.24 3.18
CA LEU A 92 6.44 -34.02 4.40
C LEU A 92 5.19 -34.89 4.28
N GLY A 93 4.09 -34.37 3.73
CA GLY A 93 2.86 -35.15 3.49
C GLY A 93 3.06 -36.28 2.47
N ALA A 94 3.82 -36.04 1.39
CA ALA A 94 4.15 -37.08 0.42
C ALA A 94 5.00 -38.20 1.04
N ARG A 95 5.91 -37.85 1.95
CA ARG A 95 6.75 -38.81 2.70
C ARG A 95 5.93 -39.62 3.70
N ASP A 96 4.95 -39.02 4.39
CA ASP A 96 4.09 -39.73 5.34
C ASP A 96 3.33 -40.88 4.66
N GLY A 97 2.82 -40.63 3.45
CA GLY A 97 2.18 -41.64 2.61
C GLY A 97 3.10 -42.80 2.20
N MET A 98 4.41 -42.57 2.11
CA MET A 98 5.43 -43.60 1.84
C MET A 98 5.92 -44.33 3.11
N THR A 99 5.87 -43.69 4.29
CA THR A 99 6.49 -44.19 5.53
C THR A 99 5.56 -44.97 6.47
N THR A 100 4.36 -45.35 6.01
CA THR A 100 3.42 -46.23 6.74
C THR A 100 4.00 -47.59 7.16
N ALA A 101 5.24 -47.91 6.77
CA ALA A 101 5.94 -49.15 7.10
C ALA A 101 6.86 -49.13 8.35
N GLY A 102 7.01 -48.04 9.12
CA GLY A 102 7.65 -48.17 10.45
C GLY A 102 8.26 -46.91 11.10
N GLY A 103 7.85 -46.63 12.35
CA GLY A 103 8.59 -45.88 13.39
C GLY A 103 8.93 -44.40 13.16
N HIS A 104 8.89 -43.89 11.93
CA HIS A 104 9.29 -42.51 11.58
C HIS A 104 8.16 -41.49 11.72
N SER A 105 6.96 -41.95 12.09
CA SER A 105 5.73 -41.15 12.10
C SER A 105 5.76 -40.01 13.14
N GLU A 106 6.30 -40.20 14.35
CA GLU A 106 6.29 -39.17 15.39
C GLU A 106 7.21 -37.97 15.06
N ARG A 107 8.40 -38.24 14.50
CA ARG A 107 9.32 -37.19 14.05
C ARG A 107 8.74 -36.41 12.87
N LEU A 108 8.05 -37.10 11.96
CA LEU A 108 7.41 -36.49 10.81
C LEU A 108 6.21 -35.62 11.24
N GLN A 109 5.37 -36.12 12.14
CA GLN A 109 4.27 -35.35 12.74
C GLN A 109 4.79 -34.10 13.47
N THR A 110 5.89 -34.22 14.22
CA THR A 110 6.52 -33.08 14.89
C THR A 110 7.04 -32.06 13.88
N ALA A 111 7.64 -32.51 12.76
CA ALA A 111 8.11 -31.62 11.70
C ALA A 111 6.94 -30.90 11.02
N VAL A 112 5.85 -31.60 10.71
CA VAL A 112 4.62 -31.01 10.15
C VAL A 112 4.04 -29.97 11.10
N ALA A 113 3.92 -30.27 12.40
CA ALA A 113 3.40 -29.34 13.40
C ALA A 113 4.25 -28.06 13.51
N ARG A 114 5.59 -28.18 13.43
CA ARG A 114 6.49 -27.01 13.40
C ARG A 114 6.31 -26.19 12.14
N THR A 115 6.21 -26.83 10.97
CA THR A 115 5.96 -26.12 9.71
C THR A 115 4.63 -25.37 9.74
N ASP A 116 3.58 -25.99 10.28
CA ASP A 116 2.26 -25.36 10.44
C ASP A 116 2.33 -24.16 11.39
N GLN A 117 3.06 -24.27 12.51
CA GLN A 117 3.29 -23.14 13.42
C GLN A 117 4.04 -21.98 12.74
N HIS A 118 5.07 -22.27 11.95
CA HIS A 118 5.79 -21.24 11.20
C HIS A 118 4.90 -20.58 10.13
N LEU A 119 4.06 -21.36 9.47
CA LEU A 119 3.13 -20.89 8.46
C LEU A 119 2.07 -19.95 9.06
N GLU A 120 1.49 -20.33 10.21
CA GLU A 120 0.59 -19.45 10.97
C GLU A 120 1.31 -18.17 11.41
N GLY A 121 2.54 -18.26 11.89
CA GLY A 121 3.34 -17.10 12.28
C GLY A 121 3.58 -16.13 11.11
N ALA A 122 3.91 -16.64 9.93
CA ALA A 122 4.09 -15.82 8.73
C ALA A 122 2.78 -15.15 8.29
N MET A 123 1.66 -15.89 8.33
CA MET A 123 0.34 -15.34 8.01
C MET A 123 -0.10 -14.24 8.98
N ARG A 124 0.14 -14.42 10.28
CA ARG A 124 -0.13 -13.38 11.29
C ARG A 124 0.67 -12.11 11.04
N ARG A 125 1.98 -12.23 10.76
CA ARG A 125 2.82 -11.07 10.42
C ARG A 125 2.33 -10.30 9.19
N LEU A 126 1.89 -11.01 8.15
CA LEU A 126 1.28 -10.36 6.98
C LEU A 126 0.02 -9.57 7.36
N ASP A 127 -0.79 -10.12 8.25
CA ASP A 127 -2.02 -9.46 8.71
C ASP A 127 -1.72 -8.26 9.61
N ASP A 128 -0.74 -8.37 10.50
CA ASP A 128 -0.30 -7.27 11.38
C ASP A 128 0.20 -6.08 10.54
N ILE A 129 1.03 -6.35 9.52
CA ILE A 129 1.50 -5.30 8.59
C ILE A 129 0.32 -4.60 7.91
N ARG A 130 -0.68 -5.38 7.47
CA ARG A 130 -1.90 -4.83 6.84
C ARG A 130 -2.68 -3.96 7.83
N ALA A 131 -2.88 -4.44 9.07
CA ALA A 131 -3.61 -3.71 10.10
C ALA A 131 -2.93 -2.38 10.42
N CYS A 132 -1.62 -2.36 10.64
CA CYS A 132 -0.85 -1.14 10.89
C CYS A 132 -0.99 -0.12 9.74
N LEU A 133 -0.99 -0.57 8.49
CA LEU A 133 -1.17 0.33 7.34
C LEU A 133 -2.59 0.91 7.26
N LEU A 134 -3.61 0.14 7.66
CA LEU A 134 -4.99 0.60 7.71
C LEU A 134 -5.21 1.60 8.84
N GLU A 135 -4.68 1.34 10.03
CA GLU A 135 -4.71 2.29 11.16
C GLU A 135 -4.05 3.62 10.76
N PHE A 136 -2.85 3.56 10.20
CA PHE A 136 -2.18 4.75 9.71
C PHE A 136 -2.95 5.48 8.60
N ALA A 137 -3.78 4.78 7.83
CA ALA A 137 -4.68 5.38 6.83
C ALA A 137 -5.90 6.03 7.45
N ALA A 138 -6.48 5.43 8.49
CA ALA A 138 -7.57 6.00 9.24
C ALA A 138 -7.14 7.33 9.88
N ASP A 139 -6.01 7.35 10.59
CA ASP A 139 -5.51 8.55 11.27
C ASP A 139 -5.28 9.72 10.29
N ARG A 140 -4.71 9.43 9.12
CA ARG A 140 -4.49 10.44 8.07
C ARG A 140 -5.78 10.94 7.44
N MET A 141 -6.78 10.08 7.28
CA MET A 141 -8.09 10.50 6.79
C MET A 141 -8.79 11.39 7.81
N GLU A 142 -8.69 11.07 9.09
CA GLU A 142 -9.25 11.89 10.16
C GLU A 142 -8.60 13.28 10.22
N GLU A 143 -7.27 13.33 10.11
CA GLU A 143 -6.53 14.60 10.02
C GLU A 143 -6.94 15.42 8.79
N ALA A 144 -7.05 14.79 7.61
CA ALA A 144 -7.49 15.47 6.39
C ALA A 144 -8.94 15.95 6.47
N LEU A 145 -9.83 15.20 7.13
CA LEU A 145 -11.22 15.60 7.37
C LEU A 145 -11.30 16.77 8.35
N ALA A 146 -10.49 16.77 9.40
CA ALA A 146 -10.39 17.89 10.34
C ALA A 146 -9.95 19.17 9.62
N ASP A 147 -8.92 19.08 8.77
CA ASP A 147 -8.41 20.21 7.99
C ASP A 147 -9.37 20.67 6.87
N ALA A 148 -10.11 19.76 6.25
CA ALA A 148 -11.17 20.14 5.31
C ALA A 148 -12.30 20.89 6.04
N ARG A 149 -12.66 20.43 7.24
CA ARG A 149 -13.73 21.03 8.05
C ARG A 149 -13.37 22.44 8.52
N THR A 150 -12.12 22.68 8.92
CA THR A 150 -11.64 24.03 9.25
C THR A 150 -11.71 24.93 8.02
N ARG A 151 -11.18 24.48 6.87
CA ARG A 151 -11.25 25.24 5.61
C ARG A 151 -12.67 25.58 5.16
N PHE A 152 -13.62 24.65 5.31
CA PHE A 152 -15.03 24.93 5.01
C PHE A 152 -15.64 25.94 5.98
N ARG A 153 -15.30 25.88 7.27
CA ARG A 153 -15.75 26.86 8.26
C ARG A 153 -15.22 28.25 7.94
N ASP A 154 -13.92 28.38 7.72
CA ASP A 154 -13.28 29.66 7.40
C ASP A 154 -13.88 30.29 6.13
N ARG A 155 -14.18 29.45 5.13
CA ARG A 155 -14.80 29.91 3.88
C ARG A 155 -16.27 30.29 4.06
N ALA A 156 -17.01 29.60 4.94
CA ALA A 156 -18.37 29.97 5.28
C ALA A 156 -18.42 31.31 6.04
N GLU A 157 -17.47 31.55 6.94
CA GLU A 157 -17.32 32.84 7.64
C GLU A 157 -16.98 33.97 6.67
N GLN A 158 -16.01 33.76 5.75
CA GLN A 158 -15.70 34.71 4.67
C GLN A 158 -16.94 35.04 3.82
N LEU A 159 -17.73 34.04 3.45
CA LEU A 159 -18.96 34.27 2.70
C LEU A 159 -19.99 35.06 3.53
N GLY A 160 -20.11 34.78 4.83
CA GLY A 160 -20.93 35.56 5.76
C GLY A 160 -20.56 37.05 5.71
N TYR A 161 -19.28 37.38 5.89
CA TYR A 161 -18.80 38.76 5.80
C TYR A 161 -19.10 39.42 4.45
N THR A 162 -18.97 38.68 3.34
CA THR A 162 -19.25 39.24 2.00
C THR A 162 -20.73 39.53 1.78
N VAL A 163 -21.61 38.67 2.32
CA VAL A 163 -23.07 38.82 2.23
C VAL A 163 -23.53 39.98 3.12
N ASP A 164 -23.00 40.09 4.33
CA ASP A 164 -23.30 41.19 5.23
C ASP A 164 -22.86 42.54 4.63
N ALA A 165 -21.66 42.60 4.05
CA ALA A 165 -21.18 43.79 3.34
C ALA A 165 -22.08 44.15 2.13
N HIS A 166 -22.55 43.17 1.37
CA HIS A 166 -23.51 43.42 0.28
C HIS A 166 -24.86 43.95 0.81
N ARG A 167 -25.30 43.45 1.97
CA ARG A 167 -26.55 43.89 2.59
C ARG A 167 -26.47 45.33 3.07
N GLU A 168 -25.35 45.72 3.69
CA GLU A 168 -25.09 47.10 4.10
C GLU A 168 -25.11 48.04 2.89
N LEU A 169 -24.41 47.70 1.81
CA LEU A 169 -24.40 48.48 0.57
C LEU A 169 -25.80 48.63 -0.04
N GLN A 170 -26.61 47.56 -0.05
CA GLN A 170 -27.99 47.66 -0.54
C GLN A 170 -28.86 48.56 0.33
N GLN A 171 -28.61 48.60 1.64
CA GLN A 171 -29.36 49.41 2.58
C GLN A 171 -28.99 50.89 2.42
N GLU A 172 -27.70 51.22 2.26
CA GLU A 172 -27.24 52.57 1.93
C GLU A 172 -27.82 53.10 0.61
N ILE A 173 -27.82 52.28 -0.44
CA ILE A 173 -28.45 52.64 -1.73
C ILE A 173 -29.94 52.92 -1.52
N LYS A 174 -30.64 52.07 -0.76
CA LYS A 174 -32.06 52.24 -0.50
C LYS A 174 -32.36 53.52 0.29
N ASP A 175 -31.49 53.89 1.23
CA ASP A 175 -31.64 55.11 2.02
C ASP A 175 -31.32 56.36 1.20
N LEU A 176 -30.33 56.33 0.30
CA LEU A 176 -30.06 57.40 -0.69
C LEU A 176 -31.26 57.67 -1.62
N TYR A 177 -31.98 56.61 -2.03
CA TYR A 177 -33.16 56.73 -2.89
C TYR A 177 -34.48 56.95 -2.14
N LYS A 178 -34.47 56.90 -0.80
CA LYS A 178 -35.66 57.13 0.04
C LYS A 178 -35.92 58.59 0.34
N ASP A 179 -35.04 59.50 -0.08
CA ASP A 179 -35.24 60.94 0.02
C ASP A 179 -35.61 61.55 -1.35
N PRO A 180 -36.87 61.41 -1.83
CA PRO A 180 -37.35 62.13 -3.01
C PRO A 180 -37.69 63.60 -2.69
N GLY A 181 -36.99 64.19 -1.72
CA GLY A 181 -37.39 65.42 -1.03
C GLY A 181 -36.60 66.67 -1.34
N ASP A 182 -35.91 66.80 -2.49
CA ASP A 182 -35.60 68.15 -3.01
C ASP A 182 -35.35 68.20 -4.53
N PRO A 183 -36.39 68.43 -5.36
CA PRO A 183 -36.23 68.92 -6.71
C PRO A 183 -35.99 70.44 -6.67
N ALA A 184 -34.76 70.85 -6.35
CA ALA A 184 -34.32 72.24 -6.44
C ALA A 184 -33.10 72.38 -7.36
N LEU A 185 -33.27 72.04 -8.64
CA LEU A 185 -32.45 72.52 -9.76
C LEU A 185 -33.33 72.72 -10.99
#